data_AF-T0CAC1-F1
#
_entry.id   AF-T0CAC1-F1
#
_cell.length_a   1.000
_cell.length_b   1.000
_cell.length_c   1.000
_cell.angle_alpha   90.00
_cell.angle_beta   90.00
_cell.angle_gamma   90.00
#
_symmetry.space_group_name_H-M   'P 1'
#
loop_
_entity.id
_entity.type
_entity.pdbx_description
1 polymer ?
#
loop_
_entity_poly.entity_id
_entity_poly.type
_entity_poly.pdbx_seq_one_letter_code
_entity_poly.pdbx_strand_id
1 'polypeptide(L)'
;MYKFALLALISTFSFAATFEFVGPCKRGALFKTEMQLKNGLTVGSATIDLLNNFGIAYKGSQRGINSIFDTPTGIDAMEVLSDSQMNAHGWCYSVNGKSPEVYPDEVPLGNGDHVMWWFGYAHYDSGEWLTQCEPTWKRAPSQFCN
;
A
#
# COMPACT_ATOMS: atom_id res chain seq x y z
N MET A 1 -1.30 53.05 -26.33
CA MET A 1 -2.32 52.22 -25.65
C MET A 1 -1.74 50.82 -25.45
N TYR A 2 -1.12 50.53 -24.31
CA TYR A 2 -0.61 49.20 -24.01
C TYR A 2 -1.67 48.42 -23.23
N LYS A 3 -2.28 47.43 -23.89
CA LYS A 3 -3.17 46.46 -23.24
C LYS A 3 -2.30 45.45 -22.49
N PHE A 4 -2.19 45.61 -21.17
CA PHE A 4 -1.72 44.54 -20.30
C PHE A 4 -2.82 43.46 -20.25
N ALA A 5 -2.57 42.33 -20.90
CA ALA A 5 -3.39 41.13 -20.73
C ALA A 5 -2.97 40.45 -19.42
N LEU A 6 -3.82 40.54 -18.40
CA LEU A 6 -3.66 39.83 -17.15
C LEU A 6 -4.00 38.35 -17.39
N LEU A 7 -2.98 37.50 -17.52
CA LEU A 7 -3.16 36.05 -17.65
C LEU A 7 -3.52 35.50 -16.26
N ALA A 8 -4.81 35.28 -16.01
CA ALA A 8 -5.28 34.67 -14.78
C ALA A 8 -4.83 33.20 -14.74
N LEU A 9 -3.91 32.85 -13.83
CA LEU A 9 -3.56 31.48 -13.50
C LEU A 9 -4.79 30.83 -12.82
N ILE A 10 -5.60 30.12 -13.60
CA ILE A 10 -6.67 29.27 -13.07
C ILE A 10 -5.96 28.06 -12.44
N SER A 11 -5.78 28.11 -11.13
CA SER A 11 -5.39 26.97 -10.31
C SER A 11 -6.49 25.92 -10.43
N THR A 12 -6.33 24.96 -11.34
CA THR A 12 -7.16 23.76 -11.36
C THR A 12 -6.86 22.98 -10.10
N PHE A 13 -7.80 22.96 -9.15
CA PHE A 13 -7.76 22.03 -8.02
C PHE A 13 -7.80 20.62 -8.59
N SER A 14 -6.63 19.99 -8.69
CA SER A 14 -6.52 18.60 -9.13
C SER A 14 -7.05 17.73 -8.00
N PHE A 15 -8.10 16.94 -8.28
CA PHE A 15 -8.65 16.01 -7.31
C PHE A 15 -7.82 14.72 -7.34
N ALA A 16 -6.72 14.71 -6.58
CA ALA A 16 -5.76 13.61 -6.58
C ALA A 16 -5.65 12.96 -5.19
N ALA A 17 -5.55 11.63 -5.16
CA ALA A 17 -5.08 10.88 -4.01
C ALA A 17 -3.61 10.49 -4.20
N THR A 18 -2.87 10.41 -3.11
CA THR A 18 -1.48 9.93 -3.13
C THR A 18 -1.44 8.46 -2.75
N PHE A 19 -0.71 7.66 -3.52
CA PHE A 19 -0.45 6.25 -3.23
C PHE A 19 1.04 6.04 -2.97
N GLU A 20 1.33 5.27 -1.92
CA GLU A 20 2.69 4.89 -1.53
C GLU A 20 2.75 3.39 -1.25
N PHE A 21 3.80 2.72 -1.73
CA PHE A 21 4.03 1.30 -1.52
C PHE A 21 5.38 1.10 -0.86
N VAL A 22 5.40 0.52 0.34
CA VAL A 22 6.61 0.30 1.15
C VAL A 22 6.93 -1.19 1.22
N GLY A 23 8.15 -1.55 0.78
CA GLY A 23 8.60 -2.93 0.72
C GLY A 23 9.18 -3.49 2.02
N PRO A 24 9.69 -4.73 2.00
CA PRO A 24 10.21 -5.43 3.17
C PRO A 24 11.54 -4.90 3.73
N CYS A 25 12.32 -4.12 2.98
CA CYS A 25 13.76 -3.97 3.28
C CYS A 25 14.19 -2.60 3.78
N LYS A 26 13.42 -1.56 3.51
CA LYS A 26 13.71 -0.20 3.96
C LYS A 26 12.41 0.57 4.13
N ARG A 27 12.42 1.55 5.04
CA ARG A 27 11.27 2.44 5.29
C ARG A 27 10.83 3.24 4.05
N GLY A 28 11.71 3.46 3.08
CA GLY A 28 11.42 4.24 1.90
C GLY A 28 10.50 3.53 0.91
N ALA A 29 9.58 4.28 0.30
CA ALA A 29 8.68 3.80 -0.74
C ALA A 29 9.45 3.14 -1.89
N LEU A 30 8.99 1.97 -2.32
CA LEU A 30 9.36 1.37 -3.60
C LEU A 30 8.75 2.16 -4.75
N PHE A 31 7.53 2.65 -4.55
CA PHE A 31 6.79 3.43 -5.52
C PHE A 31 5.89 4.43 -4.81
N LYS A 32 5.80 5.64 -5.38
CA LYS A 32 4.90 6.69 -4.92
C LYS A 32 4.37 7.47 -6.12
N THR A 33 3.07 7.71 -6.18
CA THR A 33 2.44 8.49 -7.25
C THR A 33 1.20 9.19 -6.74
N GLU A 34 0.76 10.20 -7.50
CA GLU A 34 -0.59 10.74 -7.40
C GLU A 34 -1.49 10.12 -8.45
N MET A 35 -2.76 9.92 -8.12
CA MET A 35 -3.79 9.42 -9.03
C MET A 35 -4.98 10.37 -9.00
N GLN A 36 -5.39 10.84 -10.18
CA GLN A 36 -6.63 11.60 -10.32
C GLN A 36 -7.82 10.69 -10.06
N LEU A 37 -8.69 11.10 -9.14
CA LEU A 37 -9.83 10.28 -8.76
C LEU A 37 -10.98 10.43 -9.74
N LYS A 38 -11.54 9.29 -10.15
CA LYS A 38 -12.85 9.21 -10.80
C LYS A 38 -13.91 9.00 -9.71
N ASN A 39 -15.14 9.40 -9.98
CA ASN A 39 -16.25 9.20 -9.03
C ASN A 39 -16.44 7.71 -8.71
N GLY A 40 -16.57 7.40 -7.42
CA GLY A 40 -16.90 6.06 -6.94
C GLY A 40 -15.73 5.08 -6.83
N LEU A 41 -14.47 5.55 -6.93
CA LEU A 41 -13.31 4.70 -6.67
C LEU A 41 -13.20 4.33 -5.19
N THR A 42 -12.71 3.12 -4.96
CA THR A 42 -12.35 2.57 -3.66
C THR A 42 -10.84 2.36 -3.60
N VAL A 43 -10.26 2.17 -2.42
CA VAL A 43 -8.83 1.87 -2.27
C VAL A 43 -8.45 0.66 -3.13
N GLY A 44 -9.29 -0.37 -3.11
CA GLY A 44 -9.10 -1.59 -3.89
C GLY A 44 -9.08 -1.37 -5.39
N SER A 45 -10.14 -0.75 -5.94
CA SER A 45 -10.24 -0.50 -7.38
C SER A 45 -9.16 0.46 -7.88
N ALA A 46 -8.89 1.54 -7.16
CA ALA A 46 -7.83 2.48 -7.52
C ALA A 46 -6.43 1.86 -7.45
N THR A 47 -6.17 1.00 -6.46
CA THR A 47 -4.89 0.27 -6.37
C THR A 47 -4.68 -0.63 -7.59
N ILE A 48 -5.69 -1.42 -7.98
CA ILE A 48 -5.60 -2.29 -9.15
C ILE A 48 -5.40 -1.48 -10.45
N ASP A 49 -6.14 -0.40 -10.64
CA ASP A 49 -5.98 0.49 -11.80
C ASP A 49 -4.57 1.06 -11.88
N LEU A 50 -4.02 1.51 -10.74
CA LEU A 50 -2.67 2.04 -10.65
C LEU A 50 -1.61 0.97 -10.96
N LEU A 51 -1.69 -0.21 -10.34
CA LEU A 51 -0.72 -1.28 -10.57
C LEU A 51 -0.71 -1.72 -12.05
N ASN A 52 -1.88 -1.83 -12.67
CA ASN A 52 -2.01 -2.12 -14.10
C ASN A 52 -1.43 -1.01 -14.98
N ASN A 53 -1.75 0.26 -14.68
CA ASN A 53 -1.30 1.40 -15.46
C ASN A 53 0.23 1.57 -15.45
N PHE A 54 0.87 1.24 -14.32
CA PHE A 54 2.33 1.32 -14.18
C PHE A 54 3.04 0.00 -14.48
N GLY A 55 2.33 -1.06 -14.87
CA GLY A 55 2.93 -2.36 -15.16
C GLY A 55 3.61 -3.01 -13.95
N ILE A 56 3.13 -2.72 -12.74
CA ILE A 56 3.67 -3.27 -11.50
C ILE A 56 3.08 -4.67 -11.31
N ALA A 57 3.95 -5.68 -11.20
CA ALA A 57 3.53 -7.05 -10.95
C ALA A 57 2.80 -7.17 -9.61
N TYR A 58 1.64 -7.83 -9.62
CA TYR A 58 0.86 -8.10 -8.42
C TYR A 58 0.07 -9.41 -8.53
N LYS A 59 -0.32 -9.95 -7.38
CA LYS A 59 -1.28 -11.06 -7.25
C LYS A 59 -2.36 -10.64 -6.25
N GLY A 60 -3.62 -10.68 -6.65
CA GLY A 60 -4.74 -10.30 -5.79
C GLY A 60 -5.93 -9.77 -6.57
N SER A 61 -6.84 -9.12 -5.86
CA SER A 61 -8.02 -8.46 -6.40
C SER A 61 -8.26 -7.13 -5.68
N GLN A 62 -9.32 -6.41 -6.06
CA GLN A 62 -9.72 -5.17 -5.37
C GLN A 62 -9.99 -5.41 -3.88
N ARG A 63 -10.44 -6.61 -3.50
CA ARG A 63 -10.70 -7.00 -2.10
C ARG A 63 -9.43 -7.23 -1.30
N GLY A 64 -8.29 -7.47 -1.93
CA GLY A 64 -7.07 -7.75 -1.18
C GLY A 64 -5.91 -8.13 -2.09
N ILE A 65 -4.71 -7.77 -1.65
CA ILE A 65 -3.49 -8.00 -2.40
C ILE A 65 -2.61 -9.00 -1.65
N ASN A 66 -2.24 -10.08 -2.32
CA ASN A 66 -1.33 -11.09 -1.77
C ASN A 66 0.13 -10.74 -2.06
N SER A 67 0.41 -10.13 -3.23
CA SER A 67 1.76 -9.77 -3.66
C SER A 67 1.75 -8.49 -4.50
N ILE A 68 2.77 -7.66 -4.31
CA ILE A 68 3.12 -6.49 -5.14
C ILE A 68 4.65 -6.49 -5.26
N PHE A 69 5.21 -6.14 -6.42
CA PHE A 69 6.66 -6.18 -6.65
C PHE A 69 7.25 -7.58 -6.40
N ASP A 70 6.50 -8.62 -6.78
CA ASP A 70 6.88 -10.02 -6.64
C ASP A 70 7.26 -10.45 -5.21
N THR A 71 6.72 -9.77 -4.19
CA THR A 71 6.88 -10.22 -2.80
C THR A 71 6.38 -11.66 -2.62
N PRO A 72 7.02 -12.45 -1.75
CA PRO A 72 6.64 -13.85 -1.53
C PRO A 72 5.23 -13.96 -0.93
N THR A 73 4.65 -15.16 -1.07
CA THR A 73 3.30 -15.49 -0.61
C THR A 73 3.25 -16.89 -0.02
N GLY A 74 2.27 -17.17 0.85
CA GLY A 74 2.11 -18.50 1.41
C GLY A 74 3.30 -18.87 2.29
N ILE A 75 3.82 -20.09 2.16
CA ILE A 75 4.93 -20.57 2.99
C ILE A 75 6.21 -19.76 2.80
N ASP A 76 6.46 -19.25 1.59
CA ASP A 76 7.64 -18.43 1.29
C ASP A 76 7.57 -17.05 1.98
N ALA A 77 6.39 -16.65 2.45
CA ALA A 77 6.20 -15.41 3.23
C ALA A 77 6.22 -15.66 4.74
N MET A 78 6.59 -16.86 5.20
CA MET A 78 6.73 -17.18 6.62
C MET A 78 8.17 -16.99 7.07
N GLU A 79 8.38 -16.26 8.18
CA GLU A 79 9.67 -16.16 8.86
C GLU A 79 9.59 -17.01 10.14
N VAL A 80 10.22 -18.18 10.16
CA VAL A 80 10.30 -19.02 11.36
C VAL A 80 11.41 -18.50 12.27
N LEU A 81 11.04 -18.08 13.48
CA LEU A 81 11.96 -17.48 14.46
C LEU A 81 12.45 -18.51 15.48
N SER A 82 11.58 -19.44 15.88
CA SER A 82 11.85 -20.53 16.82
C SER A 82 10.80 -21.64 16.65
N ASP A 83 10.87 -22.68 17.49
CA ASP A 83 9.87 -23.75 17.53
C ASP A 83 8.46 -23.26 17.89
N SER A 84 8.33 -22.09 18.54
CA SER A 84 7.05 -21.52 18.96
C SER A 84 6.69 -20.21 18.27
N GLN A 85 7.63 -19.57 17.58
CA GLN A 85 7.46 -18.22 17.04
C GLN A 85 7.63 -18.17 15.53
N MET A 86 6.72 -17.46 14.87
CA MET A 86 6.82 -17.15 13.45
C MET A 86 6.20 -15.80 13.13
N ASN A 87 6.64 -15.19 12.04
CA ASN A 87 5.94 -14.07 11.42
C ASN A 87 5.32 -14.51 10.10
N ALA A 88 4.05 -14.19 9.90
CA ALA A 88 3.37 -14.35 8.62
C ALA A 88 3.35 -12.99 7.91
N HIS A 89 4.10 -12.88 6.81
CA HIS A 89 4.23 -11.63 6.07
C HIS A 89 3.16 -11.48 4.98
N GLY A 90 2.72 -10.25 4.75
CA GLY A 90 1.69 -9.92 3.76
C GLY A 90 1.52 -8.41 3.57
N TRP A 91 0.65 -8.02 2.65
CA TRP A 91 0.38 -6.61 2.37
C TRP A 91 -0.74 -6.08 3.26
N CYS A 92 -0.43 -4.98 3.95
CA CYS A 92 -1.37 -4.21 4.73
C CYS A 92 -1.57 -2.84 4.07
N TYR A 93 -2.68 -2.17 4.41
CA TYR A 93 -2.99 -0.86 3.84
C TYR A 93 -3.54 0.10 4.89
N SER A 94 -3.43 1.39 4.60
CA SER A 94 -3.97 2.47 5.42
C SER A 94 -4.44 3.60 4.53
N VAL A 95 -5.38 4.38 5.06
CA VAL A 95 -5.83 5.64 4.46
C VAL A 95 -5.66 6.74 5.51
N ASN A 96 -4.94 7.79 5.16
CA ASN A 96 -4.64 8.93 6.04
C ASN A 96 -4.04 8.50 7.39
N GLY A 97 -3.14 7.51 7.35
CA GLY A 97 -2.44 6.97 8.52
C GLY A 97 -3.27 6.04 9.40
N LYS A 98 -4.49 5.68 9.00
CA LYS A 98 -5.36 4.74 9.73
C LYS A 98 -5.51 3.44 8.94
N SER A 99 -5.25 2.31 9.58
CA SER A 99 -5.47 0.96 9.00
C SER A 99 -6.92 0.55 9.24
N PRO A 100 -7.77 0.44 8.21
CA PRO A 100 -9.15 0.00 8.39
C PRO A 100 -9.22 -1.51 8.69
N GLU A 101 -10.28 -1.93 9.41
CA GLU A 101 -10.59 -3.35 9.68
C GLU A 101 -11.51 -3.98 8.61
N VAL A 102 -11.70 -3.28 7.48
CA VAL A 102 -12.50 -3.71 6.33
C VAL A 102 -11.60 -3.93 5.12
N TYR A 103 -12.13 -4.54 4.07
CA TYR A 103 -11.37 -4.78 2.86
C TYR A 103 -11.20 -3.48 2.04
N PRO A 104 -10.12 -3.31 1.25
CA PRO A 104 -9.86 -2.11 0.47
C PRO A 104 -10.96 -1.78 -0.55
N ASP A 105 -11.70 -2.77 -1.05
CA ASP A 105 -12.84 -2.58 -1.95
C ASP A 105 -14.05 -1.95 -1.24
N GLU A 106 -14.08 -1.91 0.09
CA GLU A 106 -15.13 -1.30 0.90
C GLU A 106 -14.81 0.14 1.31
N VAL A 107 -13.57 0.59 1.11
CA VAL A 107 -13.12 1.93 1.53
C VAL A 107 -13.16 2.90 0.34
N PRO A 108 -14.11 3.85 0.29
CA PRO A 108 -14.16 4.85 -0.76
C PRO A 108 -12.99 5.83 -0.64
N LEU A 109 -12.51 6.33 -1.78
CA LEU A 109 -11.45 7.33 -1.84
C LEU A 109 -11.99 8.75 -2.03
N GLY A 110 -11.45 9.65 -1.22
CA GLY A 110 -11.65 11.09 -1.29
C GLY A 110 -10.44 11.83 -1.83
N ASN A 111 -10.67 13.07 -2.25
CA ASN A 111 -9.59 13.94 -2.69
C ASN A 111 -8.62 14.28 -1.55
N GLY A 112 -7.32 14.24 -1.84
CA GLY A 112 -6.27 14.48 -0.87
C GLY A 112 -5.98 13.29 0.04
N ASP A 113 -6.68 12.16 -0.13
CA ASP A 113 -6.39 10.96 0.65
C ASP A 113 -4.98 10.45 0.35
N HIS A 114 -4.32 9.98 1.41
CA HIS A 114 -3.05 9.28 1.33
C HIS A 114 -3.27 7.80 1.62
N VAL A 115 -3.11 6.99 0.58
CA VAL A 115 -3.12 5.53 0.67
C VAL A 115 -1.69 5.04 0.81
N MET A 116 -1.42 4.26 1.83
CA MET A 116 -0.15 3.55 1.99
C MET A 116 -0.40 2.06 2.05
N TRP A 117 0.23 1.33 1.14
CA TRP A 117 0.41 -0.12 1.23
C TRP A 117 1.80 -0.41 1.79
N TRP A 118 1.90 -1.33 2.74
CA TRP A 118 3.20 -1.79 3.23
C TRP A 118 3.24 -3.30 3.38
N PHE A 119 4.40 -3.88 3.11
CA PHE A 119 4.66 -5.27 3.42
C PHE A 119 4.89 -5.39 4.93
N GLY A 120 3.88 -5.91 5.62
CA GLY A 120 3.86 -6.08 7.07
C GLY A 120 3.85 -7.56 7.46
N TYR A 121 3.76 -7.82 8.76
CA TYR A 121 3.59 -9.16 9.29
C TYR A 121 2.66 -9.23 10.48
N ALA A 122 2.05 -10.40 10.66
CA ALA A 122 1.45 -10.81 11.91
C ALA A 122 2.43 -11.66 12.70
N HIS A 123 2.53 -11.44 14.01
CA HIS A 123 3.42 -12.18 14.89
C HIS A 123 2.64 -13.27 15.63
N TYR A 124 3.13 -14.50 15.54
CA TYR A 124 2.59 -15.65 16.25
C TYR A 124 3.58 -16.12 17.31
N ASP A 125 3.06 -16.43 18.50
CA ASP A 125 3.79 -17.12 19.56
C ASP A 125 2.88 -18.14 20.26
N SER A 126 3.30 -19.40 20.29
CA SER A 126 2.76 -20.43 21.19
C SER A 126 1.23 -20.63 21.12
N GLY A 127 0.62 -20.46 19.95
CA GLY A 127 -0.83 -20.62 19.74
C GLY A 127 -1.58 -19.32 19.48
N GLU A 128 -0.95 -18.17 19.70
CA GLU A 128 -1.62 -16.87 19.68
C GLU A 128 -1.03 -15.92 18.64
N TRP A 129 -1.89 -15.16 17.96
CA TRP A 129 -1.50 -14.05 17.10
C TRP A 129 -1.46 -12.76 17.93
N LEU A 130 -0.26 -12.25 18.19
CA LEU A 130 -0.02 -11.15 19.11
C LEU A 130 -0.14 -9.77 18.46
N THR A 131 0.31 -9.66 17.21
CA THR A 131 0.27 -8.39 16.45
C THR A 131 -0.10 -8.67 14.99
N GLN A 132 -0.54 -7.62 14.30
CA GLN A 132 -0.81 -7.64 12.86
C GLN A 132 -0.29 -6.37 12.20
N CYS A 133 0.10 -6.50 10.94
CA CYS A 133 0.56 -5.39 10.11
C CYS A 133 1.75 -4.59 10.67
N GLU A 134 2.61 -5.21 11.47
CA GLU A 134 3.89 -4.59 11.83
C GLU A 134 4.77 -4.47 10.58
N PRO A 135 5.40 -3.31 10.30
CA PRO A 135 6.16 -3.16 9.06
C PRO A 135 7.38 -4.06 9.00
N THR A 136 7.48 -4.87 7.94
CA THR A 136 8.55 -5.86 7.77
C THR A 136 9.94 -5.21 7.72
N TRP A 137 10.05 -3.99 7.17
CA TRP A 137 11.32 -3.25 7.10
C TRP A 137 11.92 -2.89 8.46
N LYS A 138 11.15 -2.95 9.56
CA LYS A 138 11.72 -2.79 10.90
C LYS A 138 12.65 -3.95 11.27
N ARG A 139 12.38 -5.14 10.73
CA ARG A 139 13.18 -6.35 10.91
C ARG A 139 14.13 -6.59 9.73
N ALA A 140 13.66 -6.29 8.52
CA ALA A 140 14.38 -6.51 7.25
C ALA A 140 15.01 -7.91 7.16
N PRO A 141 14.20 -8.99 7.25
CA PRO A 141 14.72 -10.34 7.30
C PRO A 141 15.44 -10.69 5.98
N SER A 142 16.58 -11.37 6.10
CA SER A 142 17.47 -11.72 4.99
C SER A 142 16.77 -12.45 3.85
N GLN A 143 15.75 -13.26 4.17
CA GLN A 143 14.97 -14.00 3.19
C GLN A 143 14.23 -13.11 2.16
N PHE A 144 14.01 -11.83 2.46
CA PHE A 144 13.34 -10.90 1.54
C PHE A 144 14.26 -9.80 1.00
N CYS A 145 15.44 -9.63 1.61
CA CYS A 145 16.24 -8.41 1.46
C CYS A 145 17.67 -8.62 0.99
N ASN A 146 18.07 -9.87 0.79
CA ASN A 146 19.38 -10.25 0.26
C ASN A 146 19.32 -10.59 -1.23
#